data_AF-E2CRK9-F1
#
_entry.id   AF-E2CRK9-F1
#
_cell.length_a   1.000
_cell.length_b   1.000
_cell.length_c   1.000
_cell.angle_alpha   90.00
_cell.angle_beta   90.00
_cell.angle_gamma   90.00
#
_symmetry.space_group_name_H-M   'P 1'
#
loop_
_entity.id
_entity.type
_entity.pdbx_description
1 polymer ?
#
loop_
_entity_poly.entity_id
_entity_poly.type
_entity_poly.pdbx_seq_one_letter_code
_entity_poly.pdbx_strand_id
1 'polypeptide(L)'
;MTTTQETPVPEQQFNGAVMGKTNGNSSVNAEEAHQHGLSKARESFAGRLLTDAQFSEAIHITEILEREIYKSGSFKDKLGDYAYAMGRSENIDPKRLETTIRDLYRERSGQTMFQLCESLKDREAAVQSKIQDVALNAVHEIEPMMANGNKITFNRALSEKAQMVADEYGVRDNHAKKQMADSFIAEQRATGVEEPMELRDWGKQLDEQYYRPQIEQEKQERAAAKQDMQAPTRSFSRR
;
A
#
# COMPACT_ATOMS: atom_id res chain seq x y z
N MET A 1 -70.64 9.51 -4.82
CA MET A 1 -70.30 8.98 -3.49
C MET A 1 -70.04 7.50 -3.67
N THR A 2 -68.77 7.15 -3.84
CA THR A 2 -68.35 5.78 -4.15
C THR A 2 -67.14 5.52 -3.25
N THR A 3 -67.38 4.73 -2.22
CA THR A 3 -66.43 4.36 -1.17
C THR A 3 -65.50 3.29 -1.71
N THR A 4 -64.21 3.62 -1.89
CA THR A 4 -63.16 2.64 -2.18
C THR A 4 -62.53 2.23 -0.85
N GLN A 5 -62.73 0.97 -0.46
CA GLN A 5 -62.11 0.38 0.72
C GLN A 5 -60.64 0.01 0.43
N GLU A 6 -59.77 0.40 1.34
CA GLU A 6 -58.36 0.04 1.41
C GLU A 6 -58.20 -1.43 1.83
N THR A 7 -57.41 -2.19 1.07
CA THR A 7 -56.87 -3.49 1.49
C THR A 7 -55.46 -3.31 2.06
N PRO A 8 -55.12 -3.94 3.20
CA PRO A 8 -53.79 -3.85 3.80
C PRO A 8 -52.79 -4.79 3.10
N VAL A 9 -51.58 -4.27 2.87
CA VAL A 9 -50.43 -4.99 2.31
C VAL A 9 -49.77 -5.84 3.42
N PRO A 10 -49.40 -7.10 3.16
CA PRO A 10 -48.84 -8.00 4.17
C PRO A 10 -47.36 -7.70 4.49
N GLU A 11 -47.03 -7.83 5.78
CA GLU A 11 -45.69 -7.78 6.36
C GLU A 11 -44.70 -8.67 5.59
N GLN A 12 -43.67 -8.06 5.01
CA GLN A 12 -42.51 -8.78 4.53
C GLN A 12 -41.60 -9.14 5.70
N GLN A 13 -41.50 -10.44 5.92
CA GLN A 13 -40.60 -11.06 6.89
C GLN A 13 -39.14 -10.73 6.56
N PHE A 14 -38.44 -10.22 7.57
CA PHE A 14 -37.00 -10.07 7.60
C PHE A 14 -36.33 -11.45 7.45
N ASN A 15 -35.80 -11.75 6.27
CA ASN A 15 -34.85 -12.83 6.09
C ASN A 15 -33.44 -12.31 6.39
N GLY A 16 -32.96 -12.63 7.60
CA GLY A 16 -31.56 -12.50 7.97
C GLY A 16 -30.70 -13.45 7.12
N ALA A 17 -30.08 -12.91 6.07
CA ALA A 17 -29.08 -13.61 5.29
C ALA A 17 -27.73 -13.56 6.02
N VAL A 18 -27.44 -14.70 6.64
CA VAL A 18 -26.15 -15.21 7.11
C VAL A 18 -24.97 -14.63 6.31
N MET A 19 -24.11 -13.84 6.96
CA MET A 19 -22.76 -13.55 6.50
C MET A 19 -21.94 -14.84 6.45
N GLY A 20 -21.94 -15.48 5.28
CA GLY A 20 -21.07 -16.59 4.94
C GLY A 20 -19.65 -16.09 4.74
N LYS A 21 -18.77 -16.46 5.66
CA LYS A 21 -17.31 -16.33 5.55
C LYS A 21 -16.81 -17.08 4.29
N THR A 22 -16.43 -16.37 3.25
CA THR A 22 -15.66 -16.92 2.11
C THR A 22 -14.20 -16.48 2.21
N ASN A 23 -13.43 -17.04 3.15
CA ASN A 23 -12.02 -16.70 3.35
C ASN A 23 -11.09 -17.92 3.24
N GLY A 24 -11.32 -18.78 2.24
CA GLY A 24 -10.42 -19.94 1.99
C GLY A 24 -10.16 -20.28 0.52
N ASN A 25 -10.92 -19.73 -0.43
CA ASN A 25 -10.84 -20.15 -1.84
C ASN A 25 -10.19 -19.11 -2.77
N SER A 26 -9.93 -17.89 -2.28
CA SER A 26 -9.36 -16.78 -3.06
C SER A 26 -7.84 -16.83 -3.16
N SER A 27 -7.14 -17.30 -2.11
CA SER A 27 -5.67 -17.37 -2.08
C SER A 27 -5.10 -18.46 -2.99
N VAL A 28 -5.74 -19.64 -3.03
CA VAL A 28 -5.29 -20.78 -3.86
C VAL A 28 -5.39 -20.42 -5.36
N ASN A 29 -6.48 -19.78 -5.78
CA ASN A 29 -6.67 -19.34 -7.16
C ASN A 29 -5.67 -18.24 -7.57
N ALA A 30 -5.29 -17.35 -6.65
CA ALA A 30 -4.33 -16.29 -6.93
C ALA A 30 -2.90 -16.85 -7.11
N GLU A 31 -2.51 -17.81 -6.28
CA GLU A 31 -1.21 -18.49 -6.38
C GLU A 31 -1.11 -19.30 -7.68
N GLU A 32 -2.16 -20.05 -8.04
CA GLU A 32 -2.21 -20.78 -9.31
C GLU A 32 -2.13 -19.86 -10.53
N ALA A 33 -2.84 -18.71 -10.51
CA ALA A 33 -2.78 -17.72 -11.59
C ALA A 33 -1.39 -17.09 -11.72
N HIS A 34 -0.72 -16.80 -10.60
CA HIS A 34 0.65 -16.29 -10.59
C HIS A 34 1.64 -17.31 -11.16
N GLN A 35 1.57 -18.57 -10.72
CA GLN A 35 2.42 -19.65 -11.23
C GLN A 35 2.20 -19.89 -12.73
N HIS A 36 0.95 -19.87 -13.18
CA HIS A 36 0.63 -19.97 -14.60
C HIS A 36 1.18 -18.78 -15.42
N GLY A 37 1.09 -17.57 -14.88
CA GLY A 37 1.70 -16.37 -15.48
C GLY A 37 3.22 -16.46 -15.58
N LEU A 38 3.89 -17.01 -14.57
CA LEU A 38 5.34 -17.23 -14.58
C LEU A 38 5.75 -18.26 -15.63
N SER A 39 5.04 -19.38 -15.73
CA SER A 39 5.28 -20.40 -16.76
C SER A 39 5.14 -19.81 -18.18
N LYS A 40 4.07 -19.05 -18.43
CA LYS A 40 3.88 -18.34 -19.71
C LYS A 40 5.02 -17.36 -20.01
N ALA A 41 5.40 -16.55 -19.03
CA ALA A 41 6.50 -15.60 -19.18
C ALA A 41 7.83 -16.32 -19.49
N ARG A 42 8.11 -17.46 -18.85
CA ARG A 42 9.31 -18.26 -19.11
C ARG A 42 9.30 -18.86 -20.52
N GLU A 43 8.15 -19.36 -20.96
CA GLU A 43 7.97 -19.96 -22.28
C GLU A 43 7.85 -18.94 -23.41
N SER A 44 7.74 -17.64 -23.10
CA SER A 44 7.68 -16.58 -24.09
C SER A 44 9.01 -16.41 -24.85
N PHE A 45 8.96 -15.71 -25.99
CA PHE A 45 10.17 -15.37 -26.76
C PHE A 45 11.20 -14.62 -25.90
N ALA A 46 10.75 -13.60 -25.15
CA ALA A 46 11.61 -12.83 -24.26
C ALA A 46 12.20 -13.71 -23.14
N GLY A 47 11.39 -14.60 -22.55
CA GLY A 47 11.81 -15.50 -21.48
C GLY A 47 12.85 -16.52 -21.92
N ARG A 48 12.69 -17.12 -23.11
CA ARG A 48 13.61 -18.14 -23.65
C ARG A 48 15.00 -17.61 -23.99
N LEU A 49 15.14 -16.30 -24.19
CA LEU A 49 16.43 -15.66 -24.49
C LEU A 49 17.28 -15.39 -23.25
N LEU A 50 16.73 -15.57 -22.06
CA LEU A 50 17.41 -15.33 -20.78
C LEU A 50 17.84 -16.65 -20.14
N THR A 51 18.99 -16.62 -19.46
CA THR A 51 19.36 -17.69 -18.52
C THR A 51 18.35 -17.75 -17.37
N ASP A 52 18.33 -18.83 -16.59
CA ASP A 52 17.40 -18.95 -15.45
C ASP A 52 17.62 -17.83 -14.41
N ALA A 53 18.88 -17.46 -14.16
CA ALA A 53 19.22 -16.37 -13.24
C ALA A 53 18.72 -15.01 -13.76
N GLN A 54 18.99 -14.70 -15.03
CA GLN A 54 18.53 -13.46 -15.68
C GLN A 54 17.01 -13.39 -15.73
N PHE A 55 16.34 -14.51 -16.02
CA PHE A 55 14.89 -14.58 -16.02
C PHE A 55 14.32 -14.30 -14.63
N SER A 56 14.84 -14.96 -13.59
CA SER A 56 14.41 -14.75 -12.20
C SER A 56 14.55 -13.29 -11.78
N GLU A 57 15.70 -12.67 -12.08
CA GLU A 57 15.94 -11.26 -11.77
C GLU A 57 14.98 -10.34 -12.54
N ALA A 58 14.80 -10.58 -13.84
CA ALA A 58 13.86 -9.81 -14.66
C ALA A 58 12.43 -9.91 -14.14
N ILE A 59 11.98 -11.08 -13.68
CA ILE A 59 10.66 -11.26 -13.06
C ILE A 59 10.52 -10.42 -11.80
N HIS A 60 11.50 -10.41 -10.90
CA HIS A 60 11.47 -9.56 -9.72
C HIS A 60 11.40 -8.07 -10.08
N ILE A 61 12.11 -7.64 -11.12
CA ILE A 61 11.98 -6.28 -11.64
C ILE A 61 10.54 -6.01 -12.10
N THR A 62 9.88 -6.96 -12.79
CA THR A 62 8.47 -6.76 -13.18
C THR A 62 7.53 -6.59 -11.99
N GLU A 63 7.75 -7.29 -10.88
CA GLU A 63 6.94 -7.20 -9.67
C GLU A 63 7.18 -5.87 -8.93
N ILE A 64 8.43 -5.42 -8.87
CA ILE A 64 8.78 -4.10 -8.33
C ILE A 64 8.12 -2.99 -9.14
N LEU A 65 8.15 -3.09 -10.48
CA LEU A 65 7.52 -2.12 -11.37
C LEU A 65 6.00 -2.13 -11.24
N GLU A 66 5.38 -3.31 -11.12
CA GLU A 66 3.95 -3.43 -10.85
C GLU A 66 3.56 -2.70 -9.57
N ARG A 67 4.30 -2.94 -8.48
CA ARG A 67 4.10 -2.24 -7.22
C ARG A 67 4.28 -0.74 -7.35
N GLU A 68 5.26 -0.28 -8.13
CA GLU A 68 5.45 1.15 -8.38
C GLU A 68 4.26 1.74 -9.15
N ILE A 69 3.68 1.02 -10.10
CA ILE A 69 2.49 1.47 -10.83
C ILE A 69 1.29 1.58 -9.88
N TYR A 70 1.06 0.60 -9.00
CA TYR A 70 0.02 0.71 -7.97
C TYR A 70 0.30 1.85 -6.98
N LYS A 71 1.57 2.15 -6.69
CA LYS A 71 1.91 3.24 -5.78
C LYS A 71 1.72 4.63 -6.40
N SER A 72 2.33 4.87 -7.57
CA SER A 72 2.49 6.20 -8.16
C SER A 72 1.85 6.33 -9.54
N GLY A 73 1.60 5.23 -10.23
CA GLY A 73 1.12 5.21 -11.62
C GLY A 73 2.21 5.55 -12.64
N SER A 74 3.47 5.53 -12.23
CA SER A 74 4.64 5.70 -13.11
C SER A 74 5.52 4.45 -13.03
N PHE A 75 6.31 4.22 -14.07
CA PHE A 75 7.26 3.11 -14.09
C PHE A 75 8.48 3.36 -14.99
N LYS A 76 8.47 4.41 -15.84
CA LYS A 76 9.50 4.61 -16.87
C LYS A 76 10.89 4.83 -16.28
N ASP A 77 10.99 5.70 -15.28
CA ASP A 77 12.28 6.03 -14.65
C ASP A 77 12.87 4.79 -13.95
N LYS A 78 12.06 4.11 -13.14
CA LYS A 78 12.48 2.86 -12.47
C LYS A 78 12.82 1.76 -13.44
N LEU A 79 12.07 1.62 -14.53
CA LEU A 79 12.36 0.64 -15.57
C LEU A 79 13.73 0.92 -16.19
N GLY A 80 14.01 2.18 -16.52
CA GLY A 80 15.33 2.60 -17.03
C GLY A 80 16.45 2.31 -16.04
N ASP A 81 16.26 2.65 -14.76
CA ASP A 81 17.25 2.42 -13.70
C ASP A 81 17.56 0.92 -13.52
N TYR A 82 16.52 0.07 -13.44
CA TYR A 82 16.70 -1.38 -13.29
C TYR A 82 17.28 -2.03 -14.54
N ALA A 83 16.81 -1.63 -15.74
CA ALA A 83 17.35 -2.15 -16.99
C ALA A 83 18.83 -1.76 -17.19
N TYR A 84 19.22 -0.55 -16.78
CA TYR A 84 20.61 -0.11 -16.79
C TYR A 84 21.47 -0.92 -15.81
N ALA A 85 21.00 -1.11 -14.58
CA ALA A 85 21.71 -1.87 -13.55
C ALA A 85 21.93 -3.33 -13.97
N MET A 86 20.87 -4.01 -14.43
CA MET A 86 20.93 -5.39 -14.91
C MET A 86 21.75 -5.51 -16.21
N GLY A 87 21.61 -4.55 -17.12
CA GLY A 87 22.38 -4.56 -18.38
C GLY A 87 23.88 -4.46 -18.13
N ARG A 88 24.28 -3.69 -17.12
CA ARG A 88 25.67 -3.58 -16.69
C ARG A 88 26.22 -4.87 -16.08
N SER A 89 25.46 -5.58 -15.24
CA SER A 89 25.92 -6.82 -14.61
C SER A 89 25.97 -7.99 -15.60
N GLU A 90 24.99 -8.07 -16.49
CA GLU A 90 24.79 -9.20 -17.41
C GLU A 90 25.40 -8.99 -18.80
N ASN A 91 26.03 -7.83 -19.06
CA ASN A 91 26.56 -7.41 -20.36
C ASN A 91 25.49 -7.43 -21.48
N ILE A 92 24.27 -6.99 -21.16
CA ILE A 92 23.15 -6.88 -22.12
C ILE A 92 22.86 -5.40 -22.36
N ASP A 93 22.52 -5.03 -23.59
CA ASP A 93 22.09 -3.67 -23.91
C ASP A 93 20.86 -3.25 -23.05
N PRO A 94 20.92 -2.12 -22.33
CA PRO A 94 19.83 -1.68 -21.46
C PRO A 94 18.50 -1.47 -22.20
N LYS A 95 18.51 -0.95 -23.44
CA LYS A 95 17.27 -0.72 -24.20
C LYS A 95 16.61 -2.04 -24.60
N ARG A 96 17.42 -3.04 -24.95
CA ARG A 96 16.94 -4.40 -25.16
C ARG A 96 16.33 -4.96 -23.86
N LEU A 97 16.96 -4.78 -22.71
CA LEU A 97 16.41 -5.22 -21.42
C LEU A 97 15.10 -4.53 -21.06
N GLU A 98 14.96 -3.22 -21.29
CA GLU A 98 13.68 -2.54 -21.06
C GLU A 98 12.54 -3.19 -21.87
N THR A 99 12.81 -3.54 -23.13
CA THR A 99 11.84 -4.21 -24.00
C THR A 99 11.51 -5.60 -23.46
N THR A 100 12.54 -6.39 -23.11
CA THR A 100 12.38 -7.72 -22.50
C THR A 100 11.54 -7.67 -21.22
N ILE A 101 11.82 -6.73 -20.32
CA ILE A 101 11.09 -6.59 -19.04
C ILE A 101 9.62 -6.23 -19.29
N ARG A 102 9.34 -5.34 -20.24
CA ARG A 102 7.96 -4.97 -20.62
C ARG A 102 7.20 -6.16 -21.21
N ASP A 103 7.84 -6.94 -22.07
CA ASP A 103 7.26 -8.15 -22.64
C ASP A 103 7.00 -9.20 -21.55
N LEU A 104 7.98 -9.49 -20.69
CA LEU A 104 7.82 -10.41 -19.57
C LEU A 104 6.66 -10.01 -18.64
N TYR A 105 6.53 -8.71 -18.34
CA TYR A 105 5.40 -8.20 -17.58
C TYR A 105 4.07 -8.47 -18.28
N ARG A 106 3.98 -8.24 -19.60
CA ARG A 106 2.77 -8.51 -20.39
C ARG A 106 2.40 -9.99 -20.36
N GLU A 107 3.38 -10.86 -20.56
CA GLU A 107 3.14 -12.31 -20.56
C GLU A 107 2.72 -12.81 -19.17
N ARG A 108 3.29 -12.26 -18.09
CA ARG A 108 2.96 -12.61 -16.70
C ARG A 108 1.57 -12.10 -16.28
N SER A 109 1.27 -10.83 -16.56
CA SER A 109 0.08 -10.15 -16.03
C SER A 109 -1.12 -10.16 -16.99
N GLY A 110 -0.92 -10.49 -18.27
CA GLY A 110 -1.94 -10.41 -19.31
C GLY A 110 -2.22 -9.01 -19.84
N GLN A 111 -1.52 -7.97 -19.35
CA GLN A 111 -1.69 -6.58 -19.79
C GLN A 111 -0.34 -5.85 -19.83
N THR A 112 -0.27 -4.75 -20.57
CA THR A 112 0.92 -3.89 -20.57
C THR A 112 0.94 -2.97 -19.34
N MET A 113 2.13 -2.55 -18.92
CA MET A 113 2.29 -1.58 -17.82
C MET A 113 1.50 -0.28 -18.09
N PHE A 114 1.40 0.15 -19.35
CA PHE A 114 0.61 1.32 -19.74
C PHE A 114 -0.89 1.07 -19.57
N GLN A 115 -1.40 -0.10 -19.98
CA GLN A 115 -2.80 -0.47 -19.75
C GLN A 115 -3.14 -0.50 -18.25
N LEU A 116 -2.25 -1.00 -17.40
CA LEU A 116 -2.44 -0.92 -15.95
C LEU A 116 -2.52 0.53 -15.47
N CYS A 117 -1.57 1.40 -15.88
CA CYS A 117 -1.60 2.83 -15.54
C CYS A 117 -2.92 3.51 -15.93
N GLU A 118 -3.41 3.28 -17.16
CA GLU A 118 -4.67 3.85 -17.63
C GLU A 118 -5.87 3.29 -16.85
N SER A 119 -5.90 1.98 -16.62
CA SER A 119 -6.99 1.37 -15.84
C SER A 119 -7.10 1.92 -14.43
N LEU A 120 -5.98 2.27 -13.78
CA LEU A 120 -5.97 2.89 -12.46
C LEU A 120 -6.50 4.33 -12.52
N LYS A 121 -6.14 5.11 -13.55
CA LYS A 121 -6.68 6.46 -13.74
C LYS A 121 -8.19 6.43 -13.97
N ASP A 122 -8.68 5.49 -14.78
CA ASP A 122 -10.10 5.33 -15.05
C ASP A 122 -10.88 4.99 -13.77
N ARG A 123 -10.34 4.07 -12.95
CA ARG A 123 -10.92 3.74 -11.63
C ARG A 123 -10.95 4.95 -10.71
N GLU A 124 -9.85 5.69 -10.61
CA GLU A 124 -9.76 6.92 -9.80
C GLU A 124 -10.83 7.95 -10.18
N ALA A 125 -11.03 8.18 -11.48
CA ALA A 125 -12.09 9.07 -11.95
C ALA A 125 -13.48 8.56 -11.57
N ALA A 126 -13.70 7.24 -11.59
CA ALA A 126 -14.99 6.62 -11.27
C ALA A 126 -15.32 6.60 -9.77
N VAL A 127 -14.32 6.63 -8.88
CA VAL A 127 -14.51 6.51 -7.42
C VAL A 127 -14.37 7.82 -6.64
N GLN A 128 -14.03 8.93 -7.32
CA GLN A 128 -13.73 10.23 -6.70
C GLN A 128 -14.76 10.70 -5.66
N SER A 129 -16.06 10.48 -5.88
CA SER A 129 -17.11 10.87 -4.94
C SER A 129 -17.39 9.84 -3.84
N LYS A 130 -16.96 8.59 -4.01
CA LYS A 130 -17.23 7.46 -3.10
C LYS A 130 -16.13 7.25 -2.07
N ILE A 131 -14.92 7.73 -2.36
CA ILE A 131 -13.72 7.47 -1.57
C ILE A 131 -13.59 8.41 -0.37
N GLN A 132 -14.30 9.55 -0.34
CA GLN A 132 -14.13 10.60 0.67
C GLN A 132 -14.43 10.11 2.09
N ASP A 133 -15.57 9.46 2.31
CA ASP A 133 -15.96 8.99 3.65
C ASP A 133 -14.98 7.95 4.19
N VAL A 134 -14.55 7.01 3.34
CA VAL A 134 -13.58 5.98 3.72
C VAL A 134 -12.20 6.58 3.96
N ALA A 135 -11.78 7.54 3.14
CA ALA A 135 -10.51 8.24 3.31
C ALA A 135 -10.49 9.06 4.62
N LEU A 136 -11.61 9.71 4.98
CA LEU A 136 -11.74 10.45 6.23
C LEU A 136 -11.68 9.51 7.45
N ASN A 137 -12.46 8.43 7.43
CA ASN A 137 -12.41 7.41 8.48
C ASN A 137 -10.98 6.85 8.64
N ALA A 138 -10.30 6.58 7.54
CA ALA A 138 -8.91 6.11 7.57
C ALA A 138 -7.94 7.13 8.19
N VAL A 139 -8.19 8.43 8.05
CA VAL A 139 -7.43 9.49 8.75
C VAL A 139 -7.70 9.47 10.24
N HIS A 140 -8.96 9.35 10.67
CA HIS A 140 -9.32 9.30 12.09
C HIS A 140 -8.74 8.08 12.82
N GLU A 141 -8.46 6.99 12.09
CA GLU A 141 -7.81 5.81 12.66
C GLU A 141 -6.28 5.97 12.87
N ILE A 142 -5.65 7.00 12.30
CA ILE A 142 -4.19 7.19 12.43
C ILE A 142 -3.78 7.51 13.87
N GLU A 143 -4.48 8.46 14.51
CA GLU A 143 -4.18 8.84 15.90
C GLU A 143 -4.28 7.66 16.87
N PRO A 144 -5.38 6.88 16.93
CA PRO A 144 -5.47 5.74 17.84
C PRO A 144 -4.45 4.65 17.50
N MET A 145 -4.04 4.49 16.24
CA MET A 145 -2.94 3.59 15.89
C MET A 145 -1.58 4.08 16.42
N MET A 146 -1.33 5.39 16.45
CA MET A 146 -0.08 5.93 17.01
C MET A 146 -0.07 5.94 18.54
N ALA A 147 -1.21 6.23 19.15
CA ALA A 147 -1.37 6.26 20.60
C ALA A 147 -1.31 4.85 21.22
N ASN A 148 -1.98 3.87 20.61
CA ASN A 148 -2.12 2.51 21.16
C ASN A 148 -1.28 1.45 20.44
N GLY A 149 -0.74 1.74 19.26
CA GLY A 149 -0.03 0.78 18.43
C GLY A 149 1.44 0.59 18.80
N ASN A 150 2.07 -0.38 18.15
CA ASN A 150 3.47 -0.77 18.32
C ASN A 150 4.46 0.30 17.82
N LYS A 151 4.60 1.43 18.54
CA LYS A 151 5.61 2.48 18.28
C LYS A 151 5.75 2.81 16.79
N ILE A 152 4.66 3.28 16.16
CA ILE A 152 4.66 3.60 14.73
C ILE A 152 4.73 5.12 14.53
N THR A 153 5.45 5.54 13.49
CA THR A 153 5.45 6.95 13.06
C THR A 153 4.20 7.27 12.25
N PHE A 154 3.86 8.55 12.18
CA PHE A 154 2.76 9.03 11.34
C PHE A 154 2.88 8.57 9.89
N ASN A 155 4.06 8.69 9.28
CA ASN A 155 4.25 8.29 7.87
C ASN A 155 3.98 6.79 7.63
N ARG A 156 4.28 5.95 8.63
CA ARG A 156 4.01 4.52 8.56
C ARG A 156 2.51 4.24 8.69
N ALA A 157 1.86 4.84 9.69
CA ALA A 157 0.42 4.74 9.90
C ALA A 157 -0.37 5.24 8.66
N LEU A 158 -0.01 6.41 8.14
CA LEU A 158 -0.58 6.97 6.92
C LEU A 158 -0.40 6.06 5.70
N SER A 159 0.77 5.42 5.56
CA SER A 159 1.00 4.52 4.42
C SER A 159 0.18 3.23 4.53
N GLU A 160 0.05 2.67 5.74
CA GLU A 160 -0.80 1.51 5.98
C GLU A 160 -2.28 1.81 5.70
N LYS A 161 -2.79 2.93 6.23
CA LYS A 161 -4.17 3.34 6.01
C LYS A 161 -4.45 3.72 4.56
N ALA A 162 -3.53 4.42 3.89
CA ALA A 162 -3.68 4.71 2.48
C ALA A 162 -3.68 3.45 1.61
N GLN A 163 -2.87 2.44 1.96
CA GLN A 163 -2.87 1.17 1.23
C GLN A 163 -4.21 0.44 1.38
N MET A 164 -4.80 0.43 2.58
CA MET A 164 -6.13 -0.11 2.81
C MET A 164 -7.18 0.54 1.90
N VAL A 165 -7.18 1.88 1.84
CA VAL A 165 -8.10 2.63 0.97
C VAL A 165 -7.82 2.37 -0.51
N ALA A 166 -6.55 2.27 -0.90
CA ALA A 166 -6.15 1.97 -2.27
C ALA A 166 -6.63 0.59 -2.71
N ASP A 167 -6.46 -0.42 -1.86
CA ASP A 167 -6.89 -1.80 -2.12
C ASP A 167 -8.42 -1.91 -2.21
N GLU A 168 -9.15 -1.23 -1.33
CA GLU A 168 -10.62 -1.26 -1.31
C GLU A 168 -11.25 -0.71 -2.60
N TYR A 169 -10.68 0.38 -3.14
CA TYR A 169 -11.20 1.03 -4.35
C TYR A 169 -10.42 0.69 -5.63
N GLY A 170 -9.35 -0.10 -5.52
CA GLY A 170 -8.48 -0.46 -6.64
C GLY A 170 -7.80 0.75 -7.30
N VAL A 171 -7.43 1.76 -6.50
CA VAL A 171 -6.77 3.00 -6.94
C VAL A 171 -5.29 3.03 -6.54
N ARG A 172 -4.57 4.10 -6.89
CA ARG A 172 -3.16 4.24 -6.48
C ARG A 172 -3.01 4.68 -5.04
N ASP A 173 -1.92 4.24 -4.38
CA ASP A 173 -1.58 4.70 -3.01
C ASP A 173 -1.48 6.23 -2.93
N ASN A 174 -0.84 6.86 -3.92
CA ASN A 174 -0.70 8.31 -3.97
C ASN A 174 -2.06 9.01 -4.14
N HIS A 175 -3.00 8.38 -4.86
CA HIS A 175 -4.35 8.90 -4.99
C HIS A 175 -5.10 8.78 -3.66
N ALA A 176 -5.05 7.61 -3.00
CA ALA A 176 -5.64 7.42 -1.68
C ALA A 176 -5.11 8.43 -0.65
N LYS A 177 -3.79 8.64 -0.58
CA LYS A 177 -3.18 9.66 0.30
C LYS A 177 -3.68 11.08 0.02
N LYS A 178 -3.88 11.40 -1.27
CA LYS A 178 -4.44 12.69 -1.66
C LYS A 178 -5.89 12.82 -1.17
N GLN A 179 -6.73 11.81 -1.37
CA GLN A 179 -8.12 11.84 -0.88
C GLN A 179 -8.20 11.95 0.63
N MET A 180 -7.30 11.28 1.36
CA MET A 180 -7.19 11.41 2.82
C MET A 180 -6.86 12.85 3.23
N ALA A 181 -5.88 13.48 2.58
CA ALA A 181 -5.53 14.88 2.84
C ALA A 181 -6.68 15.84 2.49
N ASP A 182 -7.29 15.68 1.32
CA ASP A 182 -8.39 16.51 0.84
C ASP A 182 -9.62 16.39 1.77
N SER A 183 -9.94 15.17 2.23
CA SER A 183 -11.07 14.91 3.13
C SER A 183 -10.82 15.47 4.52
N PHE A 184 -9.60 15.37 5.04
CA PHE A 184 -9.21 15.98 6.33
C PHE A 184 -9.34 17.50 6.31
N ILE A 185 -8.94 18.15 5.21
CA ILE A 185 -9.12 19.60 5.04
C ILE A 185 -10.60 19.97 4.90
N ALA A 186 -11.37 19.17 4.16
CA ALA A 186 -12.80 19.40 3.99
C ALA A 186 -13.57 19.31 5.32
N GLU A 187 -13.25 18.33 6.17
CA GLU A 187 -13.82 18.20 7.51
C GLU A 187 -13.49 19.42 8.40
N GLN A 188 -12.24 19.86 8.43
CA GLN A 188 -11.82 21.04 9.20
C GLN A 188 -12.58 22.30 8.76
N ARG A 189 -12.75 22.49 7.45
CA ARG A 189 -13.56 23.60 6.93
C ARG A 189 -15.03 23.47 7.32
N ALA A 190 -15.59 22.26 7.28
CA ALA A 190 -16.97 22.00 7.68
C ALA A 190 -17.21 22.25 9.20
N THR A 191 -16.19 22.04 10.03
CA THR A 191 -16.22 22.34 11.48
C THR A 191 -15.91 23.80 11.83
N GLY A 192 -15.70 24.65 10.81
CA GLY A 192 -15.52 26.10 10.99
C GLY A 192 -14.07 26.55 11.22
N VAL A 193 -13.08 25.70 10.95
CA VAL A 193 -11.67 26.09 10.99
C VAL A 193 -11.37 26.98 9.77
N GLU A 194 -11.09 28.27 10.02
CA GLU A 194 -10.78 29.25 8.97
C GLU A 194 -9.49 28.92 8.21
N GLU A 195 -8.47 28.46 8.95
CA GLU A 195 -7.17 28.03 8.41
C GLU A 195 -6.95 26.53 8.69
N PRO A 196 -7.42 25.64 7.80
CA PRO A 196 -7.28 24.20 8.01
C PRO A 196 -5.80 23.80 8.00
N MET A 197 -5.45 22.92 8.93
CA MET A 197 -4.12 22.35 9.02
C MET A 197 -3.93 21.27 7.95
N GLU A 198 -2.78 21.29 7.30
CA GLU A 198 -2.37 20.23 6.39
C GLU A 198 -2.19 18.90 7.13
N LEU A 199 -2.65 17.80 6.53
CA LEU A 199 -2.56 16.45 7.11
C LEU A 199 -1.12 16.09 7.52
N ARG A 200 -0.13 16.58 6.76
CA ARG A 200 1.29 16.38 7.05
C ARG A 200 1.74 17.09 8.32
N ASP A 201 1.23 18.29 8.58
CA ASP A 201 1.63 19.07 9.75
C ASP A 201 0.96 18.54 11.01
N TRP A 202 -0.30 18.11 10.92
CA TRP A 202 -0.96 17.33 11.97
C TRP A 202 -0.16 16.06 12.29
N GLY A 203 0.31 15.35 11.27
CA GLY A 203 1.17 14.18 11.45
C GLY A 203 2.48 14.44 12.21
N LYS A 204 3.10 15.61 12.02
CA LYS A 204 4.27 16.01 12.81
C LYS A 204 3.92 16.19 14.29
N GLN A 205 2.77 16.80 14.58
CA GLN A 205 2.30 16.98 15.96
C GLN A 205 2.04 15.63 16.63
N LEU A 206 1.43 14.68 15.91
CA LEU A 206 1.23 13.32 16.41
C LEU A 206 2.56 12.59 16.69
N ASP A 207 3.56 12.74 15.81
CA ASP A 207 4.89 12.15 16.04
C ASP A 207 5.56 12.74 17.30
N GLU A 208 5.40 14.05 17.55
CA GLU A 208 5.92 14.71 18.75
C GLU A 208 5.17 14.30 20.02
N GLN A 209 3.86 14.14 19.94
CA GLN A 209 3.00 13.77 21.06
C GLN A 209 3.14 12.30 21.45
N TYR A 210 3.16 11.39 20.48
CA TYR A 210 3.06 9.95 20.74
C TYR A 210 4.37 9.22 20.46
N TYR A 211 4.99 9.41 19.30
CA TYR A 211 6.13 8.58 18.88
C TYR A 211 7.45 8.95 19.57
N ARG A 212 7.81 10.25 19.59
CA ARG A 212 9.09 10.70 20.16
C ARG A 212 9.27 10.32 21.63
N PRO A 213 8.28 10.52 22.53
CA PRO A 213 8.43 10.13 23.93
C PRO A 213 8.73 8.64 24.11
N GLN A 214 8.07 7.78 23.33
CA GLN A 214 8.26 6.32 23.39
C GLN A 214 9.69 5.91 22.96
N ILE A 215 10.28 6.62 22.00
CA ILE A 215 11.66 6.39 21.54
C ILE A 215 12.68 6.93 22.54
N GLU A 216 12.43 8.09 23.14
CA GLU A 216 13.31 8.68 24.15
C GLU A 216 13.36 7.82 25.41
N GLN A 217 12.21 7.34 25.89
CA GLN A 217 12.14 6.40 27.01
C GLN A 217 12.95 5.14 26.72
N GLU A 218 12.80 4.54 25.54
CA GLU A 218 13.55 3.34 25.16
C GLU A 218 15.07 3.60 25.06
N LYS A 219 15.47 4.78 24.57
CA LYS A 219 16.89 5.17 24.56
C LYS A 219 17.45 5.28 25.98
N GLN A 220 16.69 5.85 26.90
CA GLN A 220 17.08 5.97 28.31
C GLN A 220 17.17 4.59 28.98
N GLU A 221 16.19 3.71 28.77
CA GLU A 221 16.21 2.33 29.28
C GLU A 221 17.41 1.55 28.77
N ARG A 222 17.71 1.63 27.46
CA ARG A 222 18.91 1.01 26.87
C ARG A 222 20.21 1.59 27.41
N ALA A 223 20.24 2.89 27.72
CA ALA A 223 21.42 3.54 28.30
C ALA A 223 21.65 3.09 29.75
N ALA A 224 20.59 3.05 30.57
CA ALA A 224 20.64 2.56 31.95
C ALA A 224 21.08 1.08 32.01
N ALA A 225 20.48 0.22 31.17
CA ALA A 225 20.85 -1.20 31.11
C ALA A 225 22.33 -1.41 30.70
N LYS A 226 22.87 -0.53 29.84
CA LYS A 226 24.30 -0.58 29.47
C LYS A 226 25.22 -0.11 30.59
N GLN A 227 24.80 0.84 31.41
CA GLN A 227 25.57 1.32 32.57
C GLN A 227 25.61 0.25 33.67
N ASP A 228 24.49 -0.44 33.92
CA ASP A 228 24.41 -1.53 34.90
C ASP A 228 25.25 -2.76 34.50
N MET A 229 25.41 -3.02 33.19
CA MET A 229 26.30 -4.08 32.70
C MET A 229 27.80 -3.73 32.72
N GLN A 230 28.17 -2.46 32.96
CA GLN A 230 29.58 -2.01 32.97
C GLN A 230 30.19 -1.86 34.37
N ALA A 231 29.47 -2.15 35.46
CA ALA A 231 30.01 -2.20 36.82
C ALA A 231 29.69 -3.54 37.51
N PRO A 232 30.59 -4.16 38.32
CA PRO A 232 32.02 -3.93 38.54
C PRO A 232 32.90 -5.22 38.57
N THR A 233 34.11 -5.18 38.03
CA THR A 233 35.26 -6.01 38.45
C THR A 233 36.54 -5.28 38.02
N ARG A 234 37.59 -5.02 38.80
CA ARG A 234 37.98 -5.36 40.17
C ARG A 234 39.04 -4.34 40.59
N SER A 235 38.94 -3.84 41.82
CA SER A 235 40.06 -3.24 42.54
C SER A 235 41.13 -4.32 42.77
N PHE A 236 42.20 -4.31 41.98
CA PHE A 236 43.42 -5.05 42.31
C PHE A 236 44.18 -4.27 43.38
N SER A 237 43.92 -4.59 44.65
CA SER A 237 44.85 -4.30 45.75
C SER A 237 46.09 -5.16 45.54
N ARG A 238 47.20 -4.55 45.10
CA ARG A 238 48.53 -5.17 45.21
C ARG A 238 49.11 -4.80 46.57
N ARG A 239 49.34 -5.82 47.40
CA ARG A 239 50.35 -5.79 48.47
C ARG A 239 51.73 -5.99 47.86
#